data_AF-A0A4Q5QZP0-F1
#
_entry.id   AF-A0A4Q5QZP0-F1
#
_cell.length_a   1.000
_cell.length_b   1.000
_cell.length_c   1.000
_cell.angle_alpha   90.00
_cell.angle_beta   90.00
_cell.angle_gamma   90.00
#
_symmetry.space_group_name_H-M   'P 1'
#
loop_
_entity.id
_entity.type
_entity.pdbx_description
1 polymer ?
#
loop_
_entity_poly.entity_id
_entity_poly.type
_entity_poly.pdbx_seq_one_letter_code
_entity_poly.pdbx_strand_id
1 'polypeptide(L)'
;MTKLLLAALLLAQPALAQLNPPPIPIHDPVLTRQNGTYYLFATGRGITVWSSQDRRTWQAEPPVFAAPPAWAGAAVPGFKDHIWAPDISYANGQYSLFYSVSTFGKNRSAIGLATNKTLDPKSPDFKWIDHGPVVESVPGRDQWNAIDPNLIRDEAGQPWLTFGSFWSGIKLVKLRPDLTGPAEPQEWHALASRASACHSCGSAGPV
;
A
#
# COMPACT_ATOMS: atom_id res chain seq x y z
N MET A 1 -61.87 -15.00 47.22
CA MET A 1 -61.45 -14.52 45.89
C MET A 1 -59.98 -14.13 45.98
N THR A 2 -59.12 -14.98 45.44
CA THR A 2 -57.68 -15.07 45.74
C THR A 2 -56.89 -14.06 44.90
N LYS A 3 -56.05 -13.24 45.53
CA LYS A 3 -55.16 -12.28 44.86
C LYS A 3 -53.95 -13.03 44.28
N LEU A 4 -53.78 -13.00 42.95
CA LEU A 4 -52.52 -13.41 42.30
C LEU A 4 -51.48 -12.28 42.45
N LEU A 5 -50.37 -12.56 43.12
CA LEU A 5 -49.15 -11.76 43.00
C LEU A 5 -48.38 -12.19 41.75
N LEU A 6 -48.18 -11.28 40.81
CA LEU A 6 -47.31 -11.46 39.66
C LEU A 6 -45.90 -10.98 40.04
N ALA A 7 -44.98 -11.91 40.25
CA ALA A 7 -43.57 -11.58 40.47
C ALA A 7 -42.89 -11.34 39.11
N ALA A 8 -42.51 -10.09 38.84
CA ALA A 8 -41.71 -9.73 37.67
C ALA A 8 -40.25 -10.13 37.92
N LEU A 9 -39.77 -11.17 37.23
CA LEU A 9 -38.36 -11.54 37.21
C LEU A 9 -37.61 -10.56 36.29
N LEU A 10 -36.86 -9.62 36.86
CA LEU A 10 -35.89 -8.83 36.09
C LEU A 10 -34.71 -9.72 35.71
N LEU A 11 -34.67 -10.15 34.45
CA LEU A 11 -33.48 -10.75 33.85
C LEU A 11 -32.44 -9.65 33.65
N ALA A 12 -31.41 -9.64 34.50
CA ALA A 12 -30.22 -8.82 34.27
C ALA A 12 -29.51 -9.36 33.00
N GLN A 13 -29.59 -8.61 31.89
CA GLN A 13 -28.78 -8.89 30.72
C GLN A 13 -27.33 -8.55 31.05
N PRO A 14 -26.36 -9.46 30.89
CA PRO A 14 -24.96 -9.09 31.00
C PRO A 14 -24.67 -8.09 29.88
N ALA A 15 -24.32 -6.87 30.26
CA ALA A 15 -23.73 -5.93 29.33
C ALA A 15 -22.43 -6.57 28.81
N LEU A 16 -22.46 -7.08 27.58
CA LEU A 16 -21.25 -7.44 26.87
C LEU A 16 -20.46 -6.14 26.71
N ALA A 17 -19.49 -5.93 27.58
CA ALA A 17 -18.47 -4.92 27.35
C ALA A 17 -17.87 -5.21 25.97
N GLN A 18 -18.06 -4.30 25.02
CA GLN A 18 -17.35 -4.34 23.74
C GLN A 18 -15.87 -4.16 24.06
N LEU A 19 -15.17 -5.28 24.27
CA LEU A 19 -13.73 -5.29 24.30
C LEU A 19 -13.29 -4.88 22.90
N ASN A 20 -12.78 -3.65 22.78
CA ASN A 20 -12.12 -3.24 21.54
C ASN A 20 -10.95 -4.22 21.31
N PRO A 21 -10.87 -4.85 20.12
CA PRO A 21 -9.72 -5.66 19.79
C PRO A 21 -8.44 -4.81 19.91
N PRO A 22 -7.30 -5.42 20.29
CA PRO A 22 -6.06 -4.69 20.42
C PRO A 22 -5.68 -4.03 19.08
N PRO A 23 -5.08 -2.84 19.10
CA PRO A 23 -4.62 -2.18 17.87
C PRO A 23 -3.56 -3.03 17.18
N ILE A 24 -3.61 -3.10 15.85
CA ILE A 24 -2.57 -3.73 15.04
C ILE A 24 -1.43 -2.74 14.76
N PRO A 25 -0.17 -3.19 14.74
CA PRO A 25 0.96 -2.36 14.35
C PRO A 25 0.89 -2.09 12.84
N ILE A 26 0.86 -0.81 12.44
CA ILE A 26 0.71 -0.42 11.05
C ILE A 26 1.46 0.86 10.71
N HIS A 27 1.96 0.95 9.48
CA HIS A 27 2.62 2.12 8.93
C HIS A 27 2.36 2.16 7.42
N ASP A 28 2.00 3.33 6.88
CA ASP A 28 1.58 3.54 5.48
C ASP A 28 0.53 2.52 4.98
N PRO A 29 -0.66 2.45 5.60
CA PRO A 29 -1.66 1.46 5.22
C PRO A 29 -2.39 1.83 3.92
N VAL A 30 -2.61 0.83 3.06
CA VAL A 30 -3.61 0.87 1.97
C VAL A 30 -4.62 -0.25 2.14
N LEU A 31 -5.88 0.00 1.77
CA LEU A 31 -6.99 -0.92 1.98
C LEU A 31 -7.70 -1.26 0.67
N THR A 32 -8.03 -2.53 0.48
CA THR A 32 -8.93 -2.99 -0.59
C THR A 32 -9.88 -4.07 -0.06
N ARG A 33 -10.79 -4.55 -0.91
CA ARG A 33 -11.78 -5.56 -0.54
C ARG A 33 -11.95 -6.61 -1.64
N GLN A 34 -12.03 -7.87 -1.26
CA GLN A 34 -12.36 -8.99 -2.15
C GLN A 34 -13.41 -9.87 -1.46
N ASN A 35 -14.52 -10.17 -2.15
CA ASN A 35 -15.52 -11.16 -1.72
C ASN A 35 -16.00 -11.00 -0.26
N GLY A 36 -16.19 -9.75 0.19
CA GLY A 36 -16.62 -9.46 1.55
C GLY A 36 -15.49 -9.16 2.54
N THR A 37 -14.29 -9.71 2.31
CA THR A 37 -13.09 -9.55 3.14
C THR A 37 -12.33 -8.28 2.77
N TYR A 38 -11.97 -7.49 3.78
CA TYR A 38 -11.05 -6.36 3.67
C TYR A 38 -9.61 -6.86 3.79
N TYR A 39 -8.73 -6.36 2.93
CA TYR A 39 -7.30 -6.63 2.96
C TYR A 39 -6.56 -5.30 3.11
N LEU A 40 -5.70 -5.24 4.12
CA LEU A 40 -4.87 -4.09 4.43
C LEU A 40 -3.41 -4.46 4.18
N PHE A 41 -2.73 -3.65 3.38
CA PHE A 41 -1.30 -3.77 3.10
C PHE A 41 -0.58 -2.61 3.74
N ALA A 42 0.61 -2.86 4.28
CA ALA A 42 1.38 -1.84 4.98
C ALA A 42 2.87 -2.05 4.86
N THR A 43 3.61 -0.99 5.15
CA THR A 43 5.06 -1.03 5.32
C THR A 43 5.48 -2.15 6.27
N GLY A 44 6.52 -2.90 5.90
CA GLY A 44 7.07 -3.97 6.71
C GLY A 44 7.94 -4.94 5.93
N ARG A 45 8.38 -6.02 6.58
CA ARG A 45 9.17 -7.08 5.93
C ARG A 45 8.32 -7.78 4.87
N GLY A 46 8.71 -7.68 3.61
CA GLY A 46 7.99 -8.26 2.49
C GLY A 46 6.57 -7.70 2.24
N ILE A 47 6.25 -6.52 2.79
CA ILE A 47 4.90 -5.92 2.87
C ILE A 47 3.99 -6.70 3.83
N THR A 48 3.63 -6.05 4.93
CA THR A 48 2.74 -6.62 5.95
C THR A 48 1.31 -6.69 5.42
N VAL A 49 0.62 -7.80 5.64
CA VAL A 49 -0.77 -8.00 5.21
C VAL A 49 -1.66 -8.37 6.39
N TRP A 50 -2.83 -7.74 6.46
CA TRP A 50 -3.89 -8.08 7.40
C TRP A 50 -5.21 -8.29 6.65
N SER A 51 -6.05 -9.20 7.14
CA SER A 51 -7.41 -9.39 6.64
C SER A 51 -8.45 -9.13 7.73
N SER A 52 -9.65 -8.71 7.35
CA SER A 52 -10.76 -8.47 8.27
C SER A 52 -12.11 -8.59 7.59
N GLN A 53 -13.12 -9.10 8.31
CA GLN A 53 -14.50 -9.11 7.83
C GLN A 53 -15.26 -7.82 8.20
N ASP A 54 -14.84 -7.13 9.27
CA ASP A 54 -15.59 -6.05 9.92
C ASP A 54 -14.82 -4.72 10.01
N ARG A 55 -13.56 -4.69 9.57
CA ARG A 55 -12.59 -3.58 9.71
C ARG A 55 -12.21 -3.23 11.15
N ARG A 56 -12.55 -4.10 12.11
CA ARG A 56 -12.28 -3.91 13.55
C ARG A 56 -11.34 -4.97 14.05
N THR A 57 -11.63 -6.23 13.73
CA THR A 57 -10.83 -7.38 14.11
C THR A 57 -9.99 -7.80 12.92
N TRP A 58 -8.68 -7.84 13.11
CA TRP A 58 -7.72 -8.09 12.04
C TRP A 58 -6.95 -9.37 12.29
N GLN A 59 -6.79 -10.17 11.24
CA GLN A 59 -5.98 -11.37 11.21
C GLN A 59 -4.71 -11.09 10.41
N ALA A 60 -3.55 -11.51 10.92
CA ALA A 60 -2.30 -11.44 10.17
C ALA A 60 -2.32 -12.45 9.02
N GLU A 61 -1.89 -12.01 7.85
CA GLU A 61 -1.76 -12.84 6.64
C GLU A 61 -0.28 -12.95 6.23
N PRO A 62 0.08 -13.93 5.38
CA PRO A 62 1.42 -13.98 4.80
C PRO A 62 1.80 -12.67 4.09
N PRO A 63 3.07 -12.23 4.17
CA PRO A 63 3.53 -11.05 3.46
C PRO A 63 3.42 -11.26 1.94
N VAL A 64 3.36 -10.16 1.19
CA VAL A 64 3.36 -10.20 -0.29
C VAL A 64 4.59 -10.92 -0.82
N PHE A 65 5.74 -10.62 -0.22
CA PHE A 65 7.03 -11.19 -0.55
C PHE A 65 7.54 -12.08 0.59
N ALA A 66 7.60 -13.39 0.35
CA ALA A 66 8.25 -14.32 1.27
C ALA A 66 9.79 -14.18 1.27
N ALA A 67 10.34 -13.64 0.17
CA ALA A 67 11.74 -13.29 0.02
C ALA A 67 11.85 -11.95 -0.72
N PRO A 68 12.89 -11.14 -0.45
CA PRO A 68 13.05 -9.85 -1.10
C PRO A 68 13.09 -9.98 -2.63
N PRO A 69 12.56 -9.01 -3.40
CA PRO A 69 12.66 -9.00 -4.86
C PRO A 69 14.13 -9.05 -5.30
N ALA A 70 14.45 -9.92 -6.27
CA ALA A 70 15.83 -10.21 -6.67
C ALA A 70 16.60 -8.97 -7.16
N TRP A 71 15.89 -8.01 -7.75
CA TRP A 71 16.45 -6.77 -8.28
C TRP A 71 16.72 -5.71 -7.19
N ALA A 72 16.04 -5.79 -6.03
CA ALA A 72 15.98 -4.71 -5.05
C ALA A 72 17.35 -4.34 -4.46
N GLY A 73 18.18 -5.35 -4.17
CA GLY A 73 19.53 -5.13 -3.61
C GLY A 73 20.49 -4.47 -4.60
N ALA A 74 20.32 -4.73 -5.90
CA ALA A 74 21.12 -4.10 -6.95
C ALA A 74 20.69 -2.66 -7.21
N ALA A 75 19.38 -2.40 -7.28
CA ALA A 75 18.83 -1.06 -7.47
C ALA A 75 19.13 -0.15 -6.26
N VAL A 76 18.97 -0.70 -5.04
CA VAL A 76 19.13 0.04 -3.77
C VAL A 76 20.08 -0.70 -2.82
N PRO A 77 21.40 -0.46 -2.94
CA PRO A 77 22.37 -1.02 -2.02
C PRO A 77 22.07 -0.68 -0.55
N GLY A 78 22.07 -1.70 0.30
CA GLY A 78 21.75 -1.57 1.73
C GLY A 78 20.26 -1.78 2.07
N PHE A 79 19.41 -2.10 1.09
CA PHE A 79 18.06 -2.59 1.33
C PHE A 79 18.07 -3.88 2.17
N LYS A 80 17.18 -3.96 3.17
CA LYS A 80 17.11 -5.06 4.16
C LYS A 80 15.71 -5.69 4.23
N ASP A 81 15.06 -5.85 3.09
CA ASP A 81 13.74 -6.48 2.97
C ASP A 81 12.56 -5.72 3.61
N HIS A 82 12.79 -4.48 4.06
CA HIS A 82 11.74 -3.63 4.61
C HIS A 82 11.15 -2.78 3.49
N ILE A 83 10.00 -3.20 2.96
CA ILE A 83 9.34 -2.62 1.79
C ILE A 83 8.27 -1.62 2.26
N TRP A 84 8.20 -0.45 1.63
CA TRP A 84 7.44 0.69 2.15
C TRP A 84 6.26 1.09 1.26
N ALA A 85 5.27 1.71 1.90
CA ALA A 85 4.15 2.45 1.30
C ALA A 85 3.53 1.73 0.10
N PRO A 86 2.91 0.55 0.31
CA PRO A 86 2.24 -0.14 -0.76
C PRO A 86 1.00 0.63 -1.24
N ASP A 87 0.68 0.52 -2.53
CA ASP A 87 -0.59 0.93 -3.12
C ASP A 87 -1.20 -0.24 -3.88
N ILE A 88 -2.52 -0.43 -3.79
CA ILE A 88 -3.20 -1.59 -4.36
C ILE A 88 -4.43 -1.14 -5.16
N SER A 89 -4.53 -1.62 -6.39
CA SER A 89 -5.68 -1.39 -7.27
C SER A 89 -6.14 -2.69 -7.91
N TYR A 90 -7.42 -2.76 -8.29
CA TYR A 90 -7.98 -3.89 -9.03
C TYR A 90 -8.58 -3.41 -10.34
N ALA A 91 -8.10 -3.98 -11.45
CA ALA A 91 -8.62 -3.71 -12.77
C ALA A 91 -8.40 -4.93 -13.66
N ASN A 92 -9.29 -5.15 -14.64
CA ASN A 92 -9.12 -6.20 -15.66
C ASN A 92 -8.86 -7.62 -15.09
N GLY A 93 -9.48 -7.95 -13.95
CA GLY A 93 -9.32 -9.26 -13.33
C GLY A 93 -8.05 -9.45 -12.50
N GLN A 94 -7.26 -8.40 -12.29
CA GLN A 94 -5.96 -8.48 -11.63
C GLN A 94 -5.78 -7.37 -10.59
N TYR A 95 -5.16 -7.73 -9.47
CA TYR A 95 -4.63 -6.81 -8.48
C TYR A 95 -3.23 -6.36 -8.89
N SER A 96 -2.99 -5.05 -8.86
CA SER A 96 -1.69 -4.42 -9.08
C SER A 96 -1.27 -3.72 -7.80
N LEU A 97 -0.18 -4.22 -7.21
CA LEU A 97 0.42 -3.71 -5.98
C LEU A 97 1.72 -2.99 -6.30
N PHE A 98 1.75 -1.67 -6.17
CA PHE A 98 2.98 -0.90 -6.22
C PHE A 98 3.62 -0.84 -4.84
N TYR A 99 4.95 -0.76 -4.79
CA TYR A 99 5.70 -0.77 -3.54
C TYR A 99 7.03 -0.03 -3.65
N SER A 100 7.57 0.41 -2.52
CA SER A 100 8.81 1.19 -2.47
C SER A 100 9.99 0.41 -1.89
N VAL A 101 11.13 0.49 -2.56
CA VAL A 101 12.44 0.00 -2.10
C VAL A 101 13.33 1.22 -1.87
N SER A 102 13.81 1.40 -0.64
CA SER A 102 14.63 2.56 -0.27
C SER A 102 15.50 2.30 0.97
N THR A 103 16.31 3.30 1.33
CA THR A 103 17.04 3.39 2.59
C THR A 103 16.84 4.78 3.20
N PHE A 104 16.74 4.84 4.54
CA PHE A 104 16.29 6.05 5.23
C PHE A 104 17.17 7.27 4.93
N GLY A 105 16.54 8.41 4.63
CA GLY A 105 17.20 9.69 4.40
C GLY A 105 17.93 9.84 3.05
N LYS A 106 17.73 8.92 2.09
CA LYS A 106 18.36 8.95 0.77
C LYS A 106 17.29 8.92 -0.34
N ASN A 107 17.67 9.33 -1.55
CA ASN A 107 16.84 9.24 -2.76
C ASN A 107 17.36 8.26 -3.81
N ARG A 108 18.25 7.32 -3.44
CA ARG A 108 18.45 6.13 -4.25
C ARG A 108 17.31 5.18 -3.92
N SER A 109 16.28 5.17 -4.75
CA SER A 109 15.03 4.48 -4.46
C SER A 109 14.40 3.98 -5.74
N ALA A 110 13.51 3.00 -5.60
CA ALA A 110 12.78 2.41 -6.70
C ALA A 110 11.37 2.05 -6.27
N ILE A 111 10.41 2.30 -7.17
CA ILE A 111 9.06 1.80 -7.07
C ILE A 111 8.98 0.53 -7.92
N GLY A 112 8.54 -0.57 -7.34
CA GLY A 112 8.27 -1.83 -8.04
C GLY A 112 6.77 -2.10 -8.21
N LEU A 113 6.46 -3.12 -9.02
CA LEU A 113 5.09 -3.61 -9.24
C LEU A 113 5.02 -5.12 -9.01
N ALA A 114 4.06 -5.56 -8.20
CA ALA A 114 3.67 -6.96 -8.08
C ALA A 114 2.20 -7.13 -8.47
N THR A 115 1.84 -8.27 -9.05
CA THR A 115 0.44 -8.57 -9.41
C THR A 115 -0.04 -9.89 -8.85
N ASN A 116 -1.33 -9.99 -8.57
CA ASN A 116 -1.99 -11.25 -8.18
C ASN A 116 -3.42 -11.26 -8.75
N LYS A 117 -4.01 -12.43 -8.98
CA LYS A 117 -5.40 -12.55 -9.43
C LYS A 117 -6.41 -12.48 -8.28
N THR A 118 -5.95 -12.78 -7.07
CA THR A 118 -6.78 -12.92 -5.88
C THR A 118 -6.01 -12.52 -4.64
N LEU A 119 -6.72 -12.12 -3.58
CA LEU A 119 -6.14 -11.79 -2.28
C LEU A 119 -6.39 -12.90 -1.25
N ASP A 120 -7.31 -13.83 -1.53
CA ASP A 120 -7.52 -15.02 -0.70
C ASP A 120 -6.33 -15.99 -0.79
N PRO A 121 -5.53 -16.16 0.29
CA PRO A 121 -4.37 -17.05 0.30
C PRO A 121 -4.73 -18.53 0.16
N LYS A 122 -6.01 -18.90 0.30
CA LYS A 122 -6.49 -20.28 0.12
C LYS A 122 -6.87 -20.60 -1.32
N SER A 123 -6.95 -19.58 -2.19
CA SER A 123 -7.25 -19.78 -3.60
C SER A 123 -6.08 -20.44 -4.33
N PRO A 124 -6.32 -21.42 -5.23
CA PRO A 124 -5.26 -21.99 -6.07
C PRO A 124 -4.63 -20.97 -7.02
N ASP A 125 -5.33 -19.86 -7.30
CA ASP A 125 -4.83 -18.76 -8.15
C ASP A 125 -4.00 -17.74 -7.36
N PHE A 126 -3.84 -17.92 -6.04
CA PHE A 126 -3.08 -17.00 -5.20
C PHE A 126 -1.58 -17.09 -5.47
N LYS A 127 -1.06 -16.12 -6.20
CA LYS A 127 0.37 -16.01 -6.50
C LYS A 127 0.74 -14.58 -6.82
N TRP A 128 1.59 -13.98 -5.99
CA TRP A 128 2.24 -12.72 -6.30
C TRP A 128 3.33 -12.93 -7.36
N ILE A 129 3.29 -12.11 -8.40
CA ILE A 129 4.26 -12.07 -9.50
C ILE A 129 4.90 -10.69 -9.49
N ASP A 130 6.22 -10.62 -9.27
CA ASP A 130 6.99 -9.38 -9.34
C ASP A 130 7.33 -9.03 -10.80
N HIS A 131 7.17 -7.76 -11.16
CA HIS A 131 7.45 -7.23 -12.50
C HIS A 131 8.69 -6.34 -12.55
N GLY A 132 9.39 -6.19 -11.42
CA GLY A 132 10.61 -5.38 -11.37
C GLY A 132 10.35 -3.89 -11.10
N PRO A 133 11.38 -3.05 -11.29
CA PRO A 133 11.30 -1.61 -11.09
C PRO A 133 10.47 -0.94 -12.18
N VAL A 134 9.62 0.00 -11.77
CA VAL A 134 8.76 0.83 -12.62
C VAL A 134 9.35 2.23 -12.75
N VAL A 135 9.74 2.84 -11.62
CA VAL A 135 10.37 4.17 -11.57
C VAL A 135 11.54 4.12 -10.59
N GLU A 136 12.66 4.71 -10.96
CA GLU A 136 13.87 4.77 -10.13
C GLU A 136 14.37 6.22 -10.01
N SER A 137 14.78 6.60 -8.79
CA SER A 137 15.47 7.86 -8.53
C SER A 137 16.96 7.60 -8.25
N VAL A 138 17.80 8.39 -8.90
CA VAL A 138 19.26 8.32 -8.83
C VAL A 138 19.81 9.61 -8.19
N PRO A 139 20.59 9.50 -7.10
CA PRO A 139 21.20 10.66 -6.47
C PRO A 139 22.04 11.49 -7.44
N GLY A 140 21.89 12.81 -7.40
CA GLY A 140 22.61 13.75 -8.27
C GLY A 140 22.04 13.90 -9.68
N ARG A 141 21.17 12.97 -10.13
CA ARG A 141 20.41 13.09 -11.38
C ARG A 141 19.00 13.58 -11.12
N ASP A 142 18.32 12.94 -10.17
CA ASP A 142 16.89 13.16 -9.93
C ASP A 142 16.70 13.98 -8.65
N GLN A 143 16.01 15.11 -8.78
CA GLN A 143 15.65 15.98 -7.65
C GLN A 143 14.30 15.57 -7.04
N TRP A 144 14.01 14.28 -6.99
CA TRP A 144 12.80 13.69 -6.41
C TRP A 144 13.13 12.29 -5.90
N ASN A 145 12.23 11.69 -5.14
CA ASN A 145 12.44 10.38 -4.51
C ASN A 145 11.40 9.38 -5.01
N ALA A 146 11.83 8.25 -5.58
CA ALA A 146 10.96 7.20 -6.10
C ALA A 146 10.45 6.30 -4.95
N ILE A 147 9.56 6.85 -4.12
CA ILE A 147 8.80 6.16 -3.07
C ILE A 147 7.38 6.71 -3.00
N ASP A 148 6.53 6.05 -2.21
CA ASP A 148 5.14 6.42 -1.93
C ASP A 148 4.26 6.45 -3.20
N PRO A 149 4.18 5.34 -3.96
CA PRO A 149 3.36 5.27 -5.17
C PRO A 149 1.87 5.34 -4.87
N ASN A 150 1.09 5.90 -5.79
CA ASN A 150 -0.35 5.73 -5.89
C ASN A 150 -0.79 5.71 -7.37
N LEU A 151 -1.48 4.64 -7.78
CA LEU A 151 -2.00 4.49 -9.13
C LEU A 151 -3.35 5.19 -9.27
N ILE A 152 -3.46 6.04 -10.28
CA ILE A 152 -4.74 6.62 -10.72
C ILE A 152 -4.95 6.38 -12.21
N ARG A 153 -6.22 6.27 -12.63
CA ARG A 153 -6.60 6.25 -14.04
C ARG A 153 -7.45 7.47 -14.33
N ASP A 154 -7.18 8.13 -15.45
CA ASP A 154 -8.03 9.22 -15.92
C ASP A 154 -9.35 8.72 -16.53
N GLU A 155 -10.19 9.65 -16.99
CA GLU A 155 -11.50 9.35 -17.59
C GLU A 155 -11.41 8.48 -18.84
N ALA A 156 -10.28 8.49 -19.55
CA ALA A 156 -10.02 7.64 -20.71
C ALA A 156 -9.43 6.27 -20.32
N GLY A 157 -9.23 6.02 -19.02
CA GLY A 157 -8.65 4.80 -18.48
C GLY A 157 -7.12 4.75 -18.55
N GLN A 158 -6.46 5.82 -18.97
CA GLN A 158 -5.02 5.90 -19.07
C GLN A 158 -4.41 5.90 -17.65
N PRO A 159 -3.46 4.99 -17.36
CA PRO A 159 -2.83 4.93 -16.04
C PRO A 159 -1.79 6.02 -15.84
N TRP A 160 -1.77 6.57 -14.64
CA TRP A 160 -0.81 7.53 -14.14
C TRP A 160 -0.35 7.09 -12.75
N LEU A 161 0.92 7.32 -12.45
CA LEU A 161 1.50 7.07 -11.14
C LEU A 161 1.84 8.39 -10.48
N THR A 162 1.21 8.69 -9.35
CA THR A 162 1.70 9.76 -8.48
C THR A 162 2.62 9.17 -7.43
N PHE A 163 3.69 9.89 -7.11
CA PHE A 163 4.66 9.46 -6.12
C PHE A 163 5.52 10.62 -5.63
N GLY A 164 6.27 10.42 -4.56
CA GLY A 164 7.29 11.38 -4.12
C GLY A 164 7.29 11.62 -2.63
N SER A 165 8.46 11.98 -2.12
CA SER A 165 8.68 12.31 -0.72
C SER A 165 9.88 13.24 -0.63
N PHE A 166 9.73 14.40 0.03
CA PHE A 166 10.74 15.47 0.14
C PHE A 166 11.25 15.97 -1.24
N TRP A 167 12.52 16.39 -1.34
CA TRP A 167 13.16 16.95 -2.55
C TRP A 167 12.26 17.95 -3.31
N SER A 168 12.10 17.83 -4.63
CA SER A 168 11.23 18.71 -5.42
C SER A 168 9.75 18.33 -5.37
N GLY A 169 9.35 17.49 -4.41
CA GLY A 169 7.96 17.17 -4.09
C GLY A 169 7.36 16.06 -4.93
N ILE A 170 6.05 16.17 -5.13
CA ILE A 170 5.19 15.11 -5.67
C ILE A 170 5.17 15.18 -7.20
N LYS A 171 5.36 14.02 -7.83
CA LYS A 171 5.35 13.82 -9.27
C LYS A 171 4.10 13.07 -9.70
N LEU A 172 3.74 13.24 -10.96
CA LEU A 172 2.79 12.44 -11.70
C LEU A 172 3.45 12.03 -13.00
N VAL A 173 3.49 10.74 -13.30
CA VAL A 173 4.04 10.21 -14.56
C VAL A 173 3.02 9.33 -15.25
N LYS A 174 2.90 9.49 -16.56
CA LYS A 174 2.06 8.61 -17.39
C LYS A 174 2.70 7.23 -17.49
N LEU A 175 1.93 6.18 -17.20
CA LEU A 175 2.42 4.81 -17.31
C LEU A 175 2.05 4.18 -18.66
N ARG A 176 2.81 3.15 -19.04
CA ARG A 176 2.39 2.18 -20.07
C ARG A 176 1.08 1.50 -19.65
N PRO A 177 0.26 1.02 -20.60
CA PRO A 177 -0.97 0.28 -20.29
C PRO A 177 -0.75 -0.96 -19.39
N ASP A 178 0.43 -1.59 -19.50
CA ASP A 178 0.84 -2.75 -18.70
C ASP A 178 1.37 -2.38 -17.29
N LEU A 179 1.42 -1.08 -16.97
CA LEU A 179 1.87 -0.52 -15.68
C LEU A 179 3.36 -0.72 -15.35
N THR A 180 4.14 -1.36 -16.22
CA THR A 180 5.52 -1.78 -15.91
C THR A 180 6.56 -0.66 -16.08
N GLY A 181 6.15 0.56 -16.39
CA GLY A 181 7.05 1.73 -16.48
C GLY A 181 6.39 2.95 -17.12
N PRO A 182 7.11 4.08 -17.20
CA PRO A 182 6.67 5.28 -17.90
C PRO A 182 6.31 4.99 -19.36
N ALA A 183 5.27 5.65 -19.87
CA ALA A 183 4.93 5.62 -21.28
C ALA A 183 6.03 6.23 -22.15
N GLU A 184 6.08 5.87 -23.43
CA GLU A 184 6.95 6.52 -24.42
C GLU A 184 6.08 7.12 -25.54
N PRO A 185 6.22 8.42 -25.87
CA PRO A 185 7.08 9.39 -25.19
C PRO A 185 6.64 9.64 -23.74
N GLN A 186 7.62 9.92 -22.87
CA GLN A 186 7.34 10.17 -21.46
C GLN A 186 6.56 11.47 -21.25
N GLU A 187 5.65 11.44 -20.28
CA GLU A 187 4.85 12.58 -19.89
C GLU A 187 4.86 12.70 -18.35
N TRP A 188 5.39 13.82 -17.86
CA TRP A 188 5.64 14.08 -16.44
C TRP A 188 5.06 15.42 -16.02
N HIS A 189 4.43 15.45 -14.86
CA HIS A 189 3.90 16.67 -14.23
C HIS A 189 4.39 16.76 -12.78
N ALA A 190 4.63 17.97 -12.30
CA ALA A 190 4.85 18.23 -10.88
C ALA A 190 3.52 18.63 -10.25
N LEU A 191 3.03 17.86 -9.28
CA LEU A 191 1.76 18.15 -8.59
C LEU A 191 1.96 19.08 -7.39
N ALA A 192 3.09 18.94 -6.70
CA ALA A 192 3.49 19.83 -5.62
C ALA A 192 5.01 19.98 -5.65
N SER A 193 5.50 21.21 -5.48
CA SER A 193 6.94 21.49 -5.43
C SER A 193 7.25 22.52 -4.36
N ARG A 194 8.49 22.51 -3.87
CA ARG A 194 9.01 23.53 -2.95
C ARG A 194 9.90 24.49 -3.72
N ALA A 195 9.71 25.79 -3.52
CA ALA A 195 10.74 26.78 -3.83
C ALA A 195 11.92 26.53 -2.86
N SER A 196 13.10 26.20 -3.40
CA SER A 196 14.34 25.79 -2.71
C SER A 196 14.64 26.55 -1.41
N ALA A 197 14.97 25.89 -0.28
CA ALA A 197 16.38 25.67 0.10
C ALA A 197 16.67 24.53 1.11
N CYS A 198 15.69 23.70 1.52
CA CYS A 198 15.96 22.66 2.53
C CYS A 198 15.71 21.25 2.02
N HIS A 199 16.80 20.49 1.84
CA HIS A 199 16.84 19.11 1.33
C HIS A 199 16.19 18.07 2.27
N SER A 200 15.89 18.43 3.52
CA SER A 200 15.41 17.51 4.56
C SER A 200 14.17 18.01 5.33
N CYS A 201 13.49 19.07 4.87
CA CYS A 201 12.21 19.49 5.45
C CYS A 201 11.03 19.03 4.56
N GLY A 202 9.93 18.58 5.18
CA GLY A 202 8.98 17.61 4.64
C GLY A 202 8.07 17.95 3.45
N SER A 203 7.64 16.87 2.81
CA SER A 203 6.29 16.50 2.31
C SER A 203 6.40 14.98 2.09
N ALA A 204 5.58 14.15 2.75
CA ALA A 204 5.69 12.69 2.66
C ALA A 204 4.39 12.11 2.09
N GLY A 205 4.51 11.37 0.98
CA GLY A 205 3.45 10.66 0.28
C GLY A 205 2.35 11.53 -0.37
N PRO A 206 1.92 11.20 -1.60
CA PRO A 206 0.55 11.53 -2.03
C PRO A 206 -0.45 10.68 -1.22
N VAL A 207 -1.59 11.27 -0.83
CA VAL A 207 -2.66 10.59 -0.06
C VAL A 207 -3.74 10.08 -1.01
#